data_AF-A0A9E3LNL3-F1
#
_entry.id   AF-A0A9E3LNL3-F1
#
_cell.length_a   1.000
_cell.length_b   1.000
_cell.length_c   1.000
_cell.angle_alpha   90.00
_cell.angle_beta   90.00
_cell.angle_gamma   90.00
#
_symmetry.space_group_name_H-M   'P 1'
#
loop_
_entity.id
_entity.type
_entity.pdbx_description
1 polymer ?
#
loop_
_entity_poly.entity_id
_entity_poly.type
_entity_poly.pdbx_seq_one_letter_code
_entity_poly.pdbx_strand_id
1 'polypeptide(L)'
;MTRLLSAAAALLLVAVGGAHAATLHVGPGQTYTAPSQAIAAAHDGDTVKIAAGTYFDCASVNQNDLTIEGVGPKTVMTDKTCAGKAILVMNGNNDTIKDLTLQRARVPDGNGGGVRAEGGNLTLDGVDVVNNQDGLLGAPNPKATIRILNSNFVDNGSCASHGGCAHAIYVNALAELDVEHTRFYDTQQGHNIKSRALKTVVKNCTIEDGPDGTSSYQIDIPSGGSLIADGNTFEKGPKSGNHGTVISIGEEGVSQPTDTIEVKNNTVIDNSGFPTVFVRNITATPALLAGNTFKGGKVTPLVGDGSAR
;
A
#
# COMPACT_ATOMS: atom_id res chain seq x y z
N MET A 1 -39.86 -28.91 64.74
CA MET A 1 -40.06 -28.36 63.38
C MET A 1 -38.94 -27.38 63.08
N THR A 2 -37.86 -27.79 62.41
CA THR A 2 -37.03 -26.88 61.60
C THR A 2 -36.10 -27.72 60.72
N ARG A 3 -36.41 -27.76 59.42
CA ARG A 3 -35.57 -28.35 58.37
C ARG A 3 -34.50 -27.31 58.02
N LEU A 4 -33.21 -27.67 58.13
CA LEU A 4 -32.13 -26.91 57.49
C LEU A 4 -31.83 -27.57 56.14
N LEU A 5 -32.13 -26.87 55.06
CA LEU A 5 -31.77 -27.25 53.70
C LEU A 5 -30.27 -27.01 53.49
N SER A 6 -29.54 -28.06 53.13
CA SER A 6 -28.18 -27.96 52.61
C SER A 6 -28.23 -27.45 51.17
N ALA A 7 -27.78 -26.22 50.94
CA ALA A 7 -27.54 -25.69 49.60
C ALA A 7 -26.12 -26.10 49.16
N ALA A 8 -26.02 -27.00 48.20
CA ALA A 8 -24.75 -27.32 47.55
C ALA A 8 -24.44 -26.24 46.50
N ALA A 9 -23.39 -25.44 46.75
CA ALA A 9 -22.86 -24.50 45.78
C ALA A 9 -22.00 -25.24 44.75
N ALA A 10 -22.50 -25.38 43.53
CA ALA A 10 -21.71 -25.88 42.40
C ALA A 10 -20.78 -24.75 41.92
N LEU A 11 -19.47 -24.94 42.13
CA LEU A 11 -18.44 -24.04 41.64
C LEU A 11 -18.23 -24.32 40.13
N LEU A 12 -18.79 -23.47 39.25
CA LEU A 12 -18.44 -23.47 37.84
C LEU A 12 -17.01 -22.92 37.69
N LEU A 13 -16.03 -23.79 37.43
CA LEU A 13 -14.74 -23.35 36.88
C LEU A 13 -14.96 -22.93 35.43
N VAL A 14 -15.04 -21.63 35.19
CA VAL A 14 -14.87 -21.08 33.84
C VAL A 14 -13.39 -21.18 33.51
N ALA A 15 -13.03 -22.17 32.70
CA ALA A 15 -11.71 -22.20 32.07
C ALA A 15 -11.65 -21.00 31.12
N VAL A 16 -11.01 -19.91 31.57
CA VAL A 16 -10.63 -18.81 30.71
C VAL A 16 -9.48 -19.34 29.85
N GLY A 17 -9.83 -19.95 28.71
CA GLY A 17 -8.84 -20.28 27.69
C GLY A 17 -8.24 -18.97 27.21
N GLY A 18 -6.99 -18.70 27.60
CA GLY A 18 -6.25 -17.58 27.04
C GLY A 18 -6.25 -17.71 25.53
N ALA A 19 -6.64 -16.67 24.81
CA ALA A 19 -6.50 -16.60 23.37
C ALA A 19 -5.00 -16.68 23.06
N HIS A 20 -4.51 -17.88 22.76
CA HIS A 20 -3.16 -18.12 22.32
C HIS A 20 -3.12 -17.99 20.80
N ALA A 21 -2.47 -16.95 20.31
CA ALA A 21 -2.08 -16.85 18.91
C ALA A 21 -1.13 -18.00 18.56
N ALA A 22 -1.52 -18.83 17.59
CA ALA A 22 -0.71 -19.92 17.08
C ALA A 22 0.28 -19.43 16.02
N THR A 23 1.38 -20.16 15.83
CA THR A 23 2.28 -19.98 14.69
C THR A 23 2.16 -21.16 13.75
N LEU A 24 1.77 -20.90 12.50
CA LEU A 24 1.61 -21.88 11.44
C LEU A 24 2.81 -21.79 10.49
N HIS A 25 3.52 -22.90 10.30
CA HIS A 25 4.73 -22.94 9.48
C HIS A 25 4.44 -23.49 8.08
N VAL A 26 4.92 -22.77 7.06
CA VAL A 26 4.78 -23.11 5.64
C VAL A 26 6.15 -23.39 5.03
N GLY A 27 6.27 -24.47 4.27
CA GLY A 27 7.45 -24.76 3.46
C GLY A 27 7.77 -26.26 3.37
N PRO A 28 8.89 -26.63 2.72
CA PRO A 28 9.32 -28.01 2.61
C PRO A 28 9.47 -28.68 3.98
N GLY A 29 8.79 -29.82 4.18
CA GLY A 29 8.83 -30.57 5.44
C GLY A 29 8.03 -29.98 6.60
N GLN A 30 7.31 -28.87 6.38
CA GLN A 30 6.39 -28.29 7.36
C GLN A 30 4.98 -28.88 7.24
N THR A 31 4.13 -28.61 8.24
CA THR A 31 2.72 -29.02 8.25
C THR A 31 1.96 -28.53 7.02
N TYR A 32 2.23 -27.29 6.60
CA TYR A 32 1.64 -26.68 5.41
C TYR A 32 2.71 -26.56 4.32
N THR A 33 2.39 -26.95 3.10
CA THR A 33 3.32 -26.89 1.97
C THR A 33 3.13 -25.64 1.11
N ALA A 34 2.00 -24.94 1.26
CA ALA A 34 1.68 -23.72 0.55
C ALA A 34 1.09 -22.64 1.49
N PRO A 35 1.34 -21.34 1.24
CA PRO A 35 0.82 -20.24 2.06
C PRO A 35 -0.69 -20.28 2.22
N SER A 36 -1.43 -20.54 1.15
CA SER A 36 -2.90 -20.62 1.16
C SER A 36 -3.44 -21.67 2.12
N GLN A 37 -2.74 -22.79 2.31
CA GLN A 37 -3.18 -23.85 3.22
C GLN A 37 -3.07 -23.40 4.69
N ALA A 38 -1.97 -22.74 5.06
CA ALA A 38 -1.80 -22.21 6.40
C ALA A 38 -2.77 -21.04 6.66
N ILE A 39 -2.90 -20.11 5.70
CA ILE A 39 -3.84 -18.98 5.81
C ILE A 39 -5.29 -19.48 5.95
N ALA A 40 -5.68 -20.52 5.21
CA ALA A 40 -7.02 -21.10 5.35
C ALA A 40 -7.26 -21.78 6.72
N ALA A 41 -6.19 -22.24 7.38
CA ALA A 41 -6.27 -22.90 8.68
C ALA A 41 -6.05 -21.95 9.88
N ALA A 42 -5.55 -20.74 9.64
CA ALA A 42 -5.28 -19.74 10.65
C ALA A 42 -6.58 -19.15 11.23
N HIS A 43 -6.52 -18.75 12.50
CA HIS A 43 -7.53 -17.98 13.19
C HIS A 43 -7.07 -16.55 13.44
N ASP A 44 -7.97 -15.72 13.97
CA ASP A 44 -7.65 -14.35 14.36
C ASP A 44 -6.49 -14.30 15.35
N GLY A 45 -5.56 -13.37 15.13
CA GLY A 45 -4.35 -13.20 15.95
C GLY A 45 -3.20 -14.15 15.64
N ASP A 46 -3.37 -15.15 14.78
CA ASP A 46 -2.32 -16.11 14.46
C ASP A 46 -1.16 -15.47 13.67
N THR A 47 -0.06 -16.22 13.53
CA THR A 47 1.05 -15.87 12.64
C THR A 47 1.32 -17.01 11.66
N VAL A 48 1.30 -16.70 10.36
CA VAL A 48 1.72 -17.61 9.28
C VAL A 48 3.17 -17.29 8.91
N LYS A 49 4.07 -18.23 9.20
CA LYS A 49 5.51 -18.13 8.91
C LYS A 49 5.88 -18.94 7.68
N ILE A 50 6.27 -18.24 6.62
CA ILE A 50 6.56 -18.83 5.31
C ILE A 50 8.07 -18.91 5.10
N ALA A 51 8.58 -20.14 5.02
CA ALA A 51 9.99 -20.39 4.74
C ALA A 51 10.38 -19.90 3.34
N ALA A 52 11.66 -19.56 3.16
CA ALA A 52 12.20 -19.13 1.88
C ALA A 52 11.86 -20.11 0.74
N GLY A 53 11.48 -19.57 -0.42
CA GLY A 53 11.00 -20.34 -1.55
C GLY A 53 10.09 -19.54 -2.46
N THR A 54 9.79 -20.10 -3.63
CA THR A 54 8.85 -19.52 -4.59
C THR A 54 7.56 -20.34 -4.59
N TYR A 55 6.45 -19.68 -4.27
CA TYR A 55 5.13 -20.27 -4.14
C TYR A 55 4.22 -19.72 -5.24
N PHE A 56 3.83 -20.57 -6.19
CA PHE A 56 2.81 -20.26 -7.19
C PHE A 56 1.42 -20.36 -6.56
N ASP A 57 1.12 -19.40 -5.69
CA ASP A 57 0.00 -19.47 -4.78
C ASP A 57 -0.64 -18.11 -4.52
N CYS A 58 -1.88 -18.13 -4.04
CA CYS A 58 -2.64 -16.95 -3.65
C CYS A 58 -3.55 -17.28 -2.47
N ALA A 59 -3.98 -16.27 -1.72
CA ALA A 59 -4.92 -16.49 -0.62
C ALA A 59 -5.91 -15.34 -0.45
N SER A 60 -7.11 -15.67 0.01
CA SER A 60 -8.05 -14.72 0.60
C SER A 60 -7.96 -14.84 2.13
N VAL A 61 -7.60 -13.74 2.77
CA VAL A 61 -7.39 -13.61 4.21
C VAL A 61 -8.65 -13.03 4.82
N ASN A 62 -9.34 -13.81 5.64
CA ASN A 62 -10.59 -13.38 6.31
C ASN A 62 -10.42 -13.20 7.81
N GLN A 63 -9.27 -13.59 8.34
CA GLN A 63 -8.90 -13.46 9.74
C GLN A 63 -8.68 -11.99 10.10
N ASN A 64 -8.74 -11.66 11.38
CA ASN A 64 -8.29 -10.37 11.90
C ASN A 64 -7.00 -10.53 12.68
N ASP A 65 -6.23 -9.46 12.78
CA ASP A 65 -4.98 -9.42 13.54
C ASP A 65 -3.97 -10.51 13.08
N LEU A 66 -4.08 -10.98 11.82
CA LEU A 66 -3.21 -12.03 11.28
C LEU A 66 -1.88 -11.44 10.82
N THR A 67 -0.77 -12.09 11.18
CA THR A 67 0.55 -11.78 10.59
C THR A 67 0.94 -12.83 9.56
N ILE A 68 1.30 -12.40 8.36
CA ILE A 68 1.83 -13.26 7.28
C ILE A 68 3.28 -12.82 7.03
N GLU A 69 4.24 -13.65 7.45
CA GLU A 69 5.67 -13.29 7.51
C GLU A 69 6.53 -14.25 6.69
N GLY A 70 7.38 -13.71 5.82
CA GLY A 70 8.49 -14.45 5.22
C GLY A 70 9.66 -14.59 6.18
N VAL A 71 10.15 -15.81 6.40
CA VAL A 71 11.18 -16.11 7.43
C VAL A 71 12.60 -16.22 6.83
N GLY A 72 12.80 -15.86 5.57
CA GLY A 72 14.12 -15.94 4.95
C GLY A 72 14.25 -15.07 3.70
N PRO A 73 15.48 -14.87 3.21
CA PRO A 73 15.70 -14.12 1.99
C PRO A 73 14.96 -14.80 0.83
N LYS A 74 14.19 -14.02 0.06
CA LYS A 74 13.42 -14.47 -1.11
C LYS A 74 12.27 -15.45 -0.79
N THR A 75 11.42 -15.12 0.19
CA THR A 75 10.10 -15.76 0.28
C THR A 75 9.12 -15.07 -0.68
N VAL A 76 8.75 -15.76 -1.75
CA VAL A 76 8.03 -15.18 -2.88
C VAL A 76 6.67 -15.86 -3.08
N MET A 77 5.59 -15.11 -3.10
CA MET A 77 4.31 -15.54 -3.67
C MET A 77 4.12 -14.92 -5.05
N THR A 78 3.72 -15.70 -6.05
CA THR A 78 3.83 -15.27 -7.44
C THR A 78 2.78 -15.84 -8.39
N ASP A 79 2.47 -15.06 -9.43
CA ASP A 79 1.68 -15.38 -10.64
C ASP A 79 0.20 -15.73 -10.41
N LYS A 80 -0.14 -16.54 -9.41
CA LYS A 80 -1.51 -16.96 -9.11
C LYS A 80 -2.27 -15.83 -8.42
N THR A 81 -3.52 -15.64 -8.81
CA THR A 81 -4.41 -14.65 -8.19
C THR A 81 -5.68 -15.31 -7.65
N CYS A 82 -6.17 -14.76 -6.55
CA CYS A 82 -7.36 -15.21 -5.84
C CYS A 82 -8.49 -14.21 -6.02
N ALA A 83 -9.73 -14.71 -6.01
CA ALA A 83 -10.96 -13.96 -6.28
C ALA A 83 -10.97 -13.18 -7.62
N GLY A 84 -10.08 -13.53 -8.56
CA GLY A 84 -9.86 -12.76 -9.78
C GLY A 84 -9.28 -11.36 -9.53
N LYS A 85 -8.59 -11.14 -8.40
CA LYS A 85 -8.12 -9.82 -7.94
C LYS A 85 -6.61 -9.76 -7.72
N ALA A 86 -6.08 -10.52 -6.77
CA ALA A 86 -4.69 -10.35 -6.32
C ALA A 86 -4.05 -11.62 -5.76
N ILE A 87 -2.74 -11.60 -5.53
CA ILE A 87 -2.01 -12.68 -4.84
C ILE A 87 -2.51 -12.81 -3.40
N LEU A 88 -2.58 -11.70 -2.66
CA LEU A 88 -3.20 -11.63 -1.34
C LEU A 88 -4.42 -10.72 -1.37
N VAL A 89 -5.59 -11.27 -1.04
CA VAL A 89 -6.85 -10.54 -0.88
C VAL A 89 -7.16 -10.42 0.60
N MET A 90 -6.96 -9.24 1.17
CA MET A 90 -7.06 -8.94 2.60
C MET A 90 -8.47 -8.46 2.93
N ASN A 91 -9.35 -9.35 3.38
CA ASN A 91 -10.71 -9.02 3.84
C ASN A 91 -10.76 -8.72 5.34
N GLY A 92 -9.72 -9.10 6.07
CA GLY A 92 -9.55 -8.93 7.51
C GLY A 92 -9.29 -7.52 7.99
N ASN A 93 -9.18 -7.36 9.31
CA ASN A 93 -8.83 -6.11 9.97
C ASN A 93 -7.54 -6.24 10.75
N ASN A 94 -6.70 -5.20 10.72
CA ASN A 94 -5.42 -5.10 11.43
C ASN A 94 -4.40 -6.19 11.04
N ASP A 95 -4.50 -6.71 9.82
CA ASP A 95 -3.55 -7.70 9.34
C ASP A 95 -2.19 -7.07 9.00
N THR A 96 -1.15 -7.89 9.03
CA THR A 96 0.22 -7.50 8.69
C THR A 96 0.82 -8.46 7.67
N ILE A 97 1.38 -7.92 6.60
CA ILE A 97 2.21 -8.64 5.63
C ILE A 97 3.65 -8.19 5.86
N LYS A 98 4.57 -9.13 6.06
CA LYS A 98 5.94 -8.80 6.45
C LYS A 98 6.98 -9.65 5.72
N ASP A 99 8.06 -9.02 5.26
CA ASP A 99 9.24 -9.70 4.70
C ASP A 99 8.91 -10.69 3.56
N LEU A 100 7.97 -10.30 2.67
CA LEU A 100 7.50 -11.11 1.55
C LEU A 100 7.69 -10.40 0.21
N THR A 101 7.93 -11.19 -0.84
CA THR A 101 7.81 -10.70 -2.22
C THR A 101 6.49 -11.14 -2.84
N LEU A 102 5.72 -10.21 -3.38
CA LEU A 102 4.46 -10.42 -4.09
C LEU A 102 4.62 -9.97 -5.54
N GLN A 103 4.60 -10.89 -6.50
CA GLN A 103 4.99 -10.54 -7.88
C GLN A 103 4.19 -11.21 -9.00
N ARG A 104 4.21 -10.56 -10.17
CA ARG A 104 3.64 -11.06 -11.44
C ARG A 104 2.14 -11.38 -11.39
N ALA A 105 1.39 -10.71 -10.53
CA ALA A 105 -0.06 -10.82 -10.52
C ALA A 105 -0.66 -10.31 -11.84
N ARG A 106 -1.43 -11.17 -12.51
CA ARG A 106 -2.13 -10.85 -13.75
C ARG A 106 -3.57 -11.38 -13.68
N VAL A 107 -4.52 -10.58 -14.11
CA VAL A 107 -5.93 -10.94 -14.24
C VAL A 107 -6.48 -10.42 -15.59
N PRO A 108 -7.60 -10.97 -16.10
CA PRO A 108 -8.13 -10.62 -17.41
C PRO A 108 -8.54 -9.15 -17.56
N ASP A 109 -8.97 -8.50 -16.48
CA ASP A 109 -9.42 -7.10 -16.53
C ASP A 109 -8.26 -6.09 -16.46
N GLY A 110 -7.02 -6.54 -16.29
CA GLY A 110 -5.84 -5.67 -16.31
C GLY A 110 -5.47 -5.01 -14.97
N ASN A 111 -6.13 -5.36 -13.84
CA ASN A 111 -5.89 -4.73 -12.53
C ASN A 111 -5.29 -5.66 -11.46
N GLY A 112 -4.60 -6.72 -11.89
CA GLY A 112 -4.13 -7.80 -11.03
C GLY A 112 -3.14 -7.34 -9.98
N GLY A 113 -3.56 -7.43 -8.71
CA GLY A 113 -2.84 -6.90 -7.56
C GLY A 113 -1.77 -7.83 -6.99
N GLY A 114 -0.65 -7.28 -6.53
CA GLY A 114 0.13 -7.96 -5.49
C GLY A 114 -0.72 -8.11 -4.21
N VAL A 115 -1.36 -7.01 -3.81
CA VAL A 115 -2.29 -6.96 -2.67
C VAL A 115 -3.62 -6.32 -3.08
N ARG A 116 -4.72 -6.92 -2.65
CA ARG A 116 -6.05 -6.30 -2.66
C ARG A 116 -6.53 -6.10 -1.22
N ALA A 117 -6.60 -4.86 -0.76
CA ALA A 117 -7.06 -4.52 0.58
C ALA A 117 -8.56 -4.22 0.56
N GLU A 118 -9.39 -5.16 1.03
CA GLU A 118 -10.86 -5.06 1.06
C GLU A 118 -11.41 -4.78 2.48
N GLY A 119 -10.65 -5.14 3.52
CA GLY A 119 -11.07 -5.05 4.91
C GLY A 119 -10.72 -3.73 5.59
N GLY A 120 -10.19 -3.83 6.82
CA GLY A 120 -9.87 -2.71 7.69
C GLY A 120 -8.42 -2.26 7.56
N ASN A 121 -7.80 -2.00 8.71
CA ASN A 121 -6.40 -1.59 8.75
C ASN A 121 -5.50 -2.69 8.19
N LEU A 122 -4.44 -2.29 7.48
CA LEU A 122 -3.46 -3.20 6.91
C LEU A 122 -2.07 -2.59 7.02
N THR A 123 -1.09 -3.41 7.42
CA THR A 123 0.32 -3.01 7.43
C THR A 123 1.12 -3.88 6.46
N LEU A 124 1.93 -3.25 5.60
CA LEU A 124 3.01 -3.89 4.85
C LEU A 124 4.34 -3.40 5.42
N ASP A 125 5.21 -4.31 5.85
CA ASP A 125 6.53 -3.97 6.40
C ASP A 125 7.63 -4.85 5.78
N GLY A 126 8.63 -4.26 5.13
CA GLY A 126 9.67 -5.04 4.48
C GLY A 126 9.18 -5.84 3.27
N VAL A 127 8.11 -5.39 2.59
CA VAL A 127 7.50 -6.14 1.48
C VAL A 127 8.03 -5.66 0.14
N ASP A 128 8.36 -6.60 -0.74
CA ASP A 128 8.70 -6.34 -2.14
C ASP A 128 7.48 -6.61 -3.02
N VAL A 129 6.92 -5.57 -3.65
CA VAL A 129 5.79 -5.67 -4.57
C VAL A 129 6.30 -5.43 -5.98
N VAL A 130 6.38 -6.48 -6.80
CA VAL A 130 7.19 -6.46 -8.02
C VAL A 130 6.41 -6.90 -9.26
N ASN A 131 6.46 -6.08 -10.31
CA ASN A 131 5.97 -6.44 -11.65
C ASN A 131 4.54 -6.98 -11.61
N ASN A 132 3.65 -6.36 -10.84
CA ASN A 132 2.22 -6.66 -10.84
C ASN A 132 1.50 -5.71 -11.80
N GLN A 133 0.32 -6.09 -12.28
CA GLN A 133 -0.53 -5.14 -13.01
C GLN A 133 -0.85 -3.94 -12.12
N ASP A 134 -1.30 -4.20 -10.89
CA ASP A 134 -1.44 -3.24 -9.79
C ASP A 134 -0.57 -3.70 -8.60
N GLY A 135 0.16 -2.81 -7.93
CA GLY A 135 0.95 -3.22 -6.77
C GLY A 135 0.06 -3.49 -5.55
N LEU A 136 -0.62 -2.46 -5.06
CA LEU A 136 -1.63 -2.53 -4.01
C LEU A 136 -2.88 -1.76 -4.43
N LEU A 137 -4.03 -2.44 -4.42
CA LEU A 137 -5.33 -1.84 -4.68
C LEU A 137 -6.24 -1.92 -3.44
N GLY A 138 -6.56 -0.77 -2.86
CA GLY A 138 -7.40 -0.63 -1.66
C GLY A 138 -8.84 -0.22 -1.98
N ALA A 139 -9.81 -0.96 -1.45
CA ALA A 139 -11.23 -0.64 -1.49
C ALA A 139 -11.58 0.56 -0.59
N PRO A 140 -12.72 1.26 -0.82
CA PRO A 140 -13.14 2.35 0.05
C PRO A 140 -13.54 1.81 1.44
N ASN A 141 -12.88 2.31 2.47
CA ASN A 141 -13.26 2.11 3.86
C ASN A 141 -12.83 3.36 4.67
N PRO A 142 -13.75 4.29 4.97
CA PRO A 142 -13.41 5.59 5.56
C PRO A 142 -12.90 5.52 7.01
N LYS A 143 -12.83 4.32 7.60
CA LYS A 143 -12.27 4.07 8.93
C LYS A 143 -10.91 3.35 8.88
N ALA A 144 -10.51 2.85 7.71
CA ALA A 144 -9.30 2.07 7.58
C ALA A 144 -8.07 2.95 7.34
N THR A 145 -6.95 2.50 7.90
CA THR A 145 -5.62 3.02 7.63
C THR A 145 -4.78 1.93 6.97
N ILE A 146 -4.12 2.25 5.85
CA ILE A 146 -3.11 1.38 5.26
C ILE A 146 -1.74 1.99 5.55
N ARG A 147 -0.85 1.21 6.18
CA ARG A 147 0.54 1.58 6.50
C ARG A 147 1.49 0.76 5.64
N ILE A 148 2.45 1.41 5.00
CA ILE A 148 3.47 0.77 4.16
C ILE A 148 4.83 1.29 4.61
N LEU A 149 5.65 0.38 5.12
CA LEU A 149 6.92 0.69 5.77
C LEU A 149 8.04 -0.14 5.15
N ASN A 150 9.22 0.46 5.00
CA ASN A 150 10.46 -0.26 4.65
C ASN A 150 10.34 -1.16 3.40
N SER A 151 9.48 -0.79 2.44
CA SER A 151 9.04 -1.67 1.36
C SER A 151 9.59 -1.22 0.00
N ASN A 152 9.43 -2.06 -1.03
CA ASN A 152 9.80 -1.72 -2.40
C ASN A 152 8.63 -1.99 -3.36
N PHE A 153 8.36 -1.04 -4.26
CA PHE A 153 7.40 -1.17 -5.35
C PHE A 153 8.14 -1.00 -6.69
N VAL A 154 8.31 -2.08 -7.43
CA VAL A 154 9.15 -2.11 -8.63
C VAL A 154 8.37 -2.67 -9.83
N ASP A 155 8.50 -2.07 -11.01
CA ASP A 155 7.90 -2.55 -12.27
C ASP A 155 6.37 -2.69 -12.28
N ASN A 156 5.66 -2.14 -11.29
CA ASN A 156 4.20 -2.23 -11.23
C ASN A 156 3.53 -1.24 -12.19
N GLY A 157 2.27 -1.50 -12.54
CA GLY A 157 1.43 -0.59 -13.30
C GLY A 157 1.07 -1.12 -14.69
N SER A 158 -0.16 -0.84 -15.14
CA SER A 158 -0.63 -1.25 -16.47
C SER A 158 -1.84 -0.43 -16.91
N CYS A 159 -1.88 0.06 -18.15
CA CYS A 159 -3.10 0.64 -18.74
C CYS A 159 -3.81 -0.35 -19.67
N ALA A 160 -3.64 -1.67 -19.46
CA ALA A 160 -4.30 -2.69 -20.27
C ALA A 160 -5.81 -2.81 -19.97
N SER A 161 -6.28 -2.25 -18.84
CA SER A 161 -7.71 -2.24 -18.51
C SER A 161 -8.47 -1.23 -19.39
N HIS A 162 -9.72 -1.53 -19.71
CA HIS A 162 -10.60 -0.61 -20.42
C HIS A 162 -11.19 0.47 -19.50
N GLY A 163 -11.01 0.33 -18.17
CA GLY A 163 -11.60 1.21 -17.14
C GLY A 163 -10.61 2.19 -16.50
N GLY A 164 -9.35 2.22 -16.94
CA GLY A 164 -8.30 3.06 -16.37
C GLY A 164 -6.93 2.36 -16.34
N CYS A 165 -5.97 2.96 -15.66
CA CYS A 165 -4.68 2.34 -15.41
C CYS A 165 -4.64 1.73 -14.00
N ALA A 166 -3.92 0.63 -13.86
CA ALA A 166 -3.43 0.11 -12.60
C ALA A 166 -2.13 0.82 -12.22
N HIS A 167 -1.85 0.89 -10.91
CA HIS A 167 -0.82 1.75 -10.33
C HIS A 167 0.19 0.93 -9.50
N ALA A 168 1.24 1.54 -8.97
CA ALA A 168 2.04 0.87 -7.95
C ALA A 168 1.28 0.84 -6.60
N ILE A 169 0.66 1.94 -6.19
CA ILE A 169 -0.34 1.98 -5.13
C ILE A 169 -1.58 2.72 -5.64
N TYR A 170 -2.75 2.13 -5.45
CA TYR A 170 -4.03 2.81 -5.60
C TYR A 170 -4.94 2.50 -4.40
N VAL A 171 -5.22 3.51 -3.58
CA VAL A 171 -6.24 3.42 -2.53
C VAL A 171 -7.45 4.32 -2.82
N ASN A 172 -8.64 3.79 -2.57
CA ASN A 172 -9.89 4.55 -2.60
C ASN A 172 -10.07 5.37 -1.31
N ALA A 173 -11.32 5.74 -0.97
CA ALA A 173 -11.63 6.55 0.20
C ALA A 173 -11.29 5.81 1.51
N LEU A 174 -10.11 6.09 2.07
CA LEU A 174 -9.62 5.62 3.36
C LEU A 174 -9.60 6.75 4.40
N ALA A 175 -9.46 6.40 5.68
CA ALA A 175 -9.10 7.39 6.71
C ALA A 175 -7.69 7.92 6.47
N GLU A 176 -6.73 7.02 6.25
CA GLU A 176 -5.32 7.39 6.04
C GLU A 176 -4.57 6.38 5.17
N LEU A 177 -3.71 6.90 4.28
CA LEU A 177 -2.61 6.16 3.69
C LEU A 177 -1.31 6.72 4.26
N ASP A 178 -0.49 5.86 4.87
CA ASP A 178 0.78 6.21 5.50
C ASP A 178 1.92 5.40 4.85
N VAL A 179 2.79 6.05 4.09
CA VAL A 179 3.90 5.42 3.34
C VAL A 179 5.22 6.02 3.82
N GLU A 180 6.04 5.21 4.48
CA GLU A 180 7.33 5.66 5.00
C GLU A 180 8.49 4.73 4.59
N HIS A 181 9.68 5.31 4.39
CA HIS A 181 10.93 4.58 4.14
C HIS A 181 10.82 3.57 2.99
N THR A 182 10.03 3.89 1.97
CA THR A 182 9.65 2.97 0.89
C THR A 182 10.23 3.44 -0.44
N ARG A 183 10.71 2.50 -1.26
CA ARG A 183 11.24 2.80 -2.59
C ARG A 183 10.24 2.44 -3.68
N PHE A 184 10.09 3.31 -4.66
CA PHE A 184 9.38 3.06 -5.90
C PHE A 184 10.37 3.24 -7.04
N TYR A 185 10.41 2.28 -7.96
CA TYR A 185 11.32 2.31 -9.10
C TYR A 185 10.65 1.72 -10.34
N ASP A 186 10.84 2.36 -11.50
CA ASP A 186 10.45 1.82 -12.81
C ASP A 186 8.95 1.46 -12.91
N THR A 187 8.08 2.30 -12.34
CA THR A 187 6.62 2.12 -12.50
C THR A 187 6.24 2.26 -13.97
N GLN A 188 5.55 1.26 -14.52
CA GLN A 188 5.38 1.09 -15.97
C GLN A 188 4.19 1.84 -16.54
N GLN A 189 3.16 2.13 -15.76
CA GLN A 189 2.02 2.95 -16.19
C GLN A 189 1.29 3.46 -14.94
N GLY A 190 0.29 4.31 -15.12
CA GLY A 190 -0.47 4.82 -13.97
C GLY A 190 0.40 5.76 -13.13
N HIS A 191 0.46 5.56 -11.82
CA HIS A 191 1.11 6.47 -10.86
C HIS A 191 1.90 5.62 -9.87
N ASN A 192 2.95 6.17 -9.26
CA ASN A 192 3.59 5.49 -8.14
C ASN A 192 2.61 5.42 -6.95
N ILE A 193 1.94 6.53 -6.64
CA ILE A 193 0.93 6.59 -5.56
C ILE A 193 -0.31 7.33 -6.06
N LYS A 194 -1.48 6.67 -6.07
CA LYS A 194 -2.80 7.27 -6.26
C LYS A 194 -3.63 7.10 -4.99
N SER A 195 -4.02 8.20 -4.34
CA SER A 195 -4.73 8.14 -3.06
C SER A 195 -5.98 9.00 -3.04
N ARG A 196 -7.13 8.39 -2.73
CA ARG A 196 -8.39 9.09 -2.41
C ARG A 196 -8.68 9.12 -0.91
N ALA A 197 -7.68 8.84 -0.08
CA ALA A 197 -7.80 8.89 1.37
C ALA A 197 -8.05 10.33 1.87
N LEU A 198 -8.68 10.46 3.04
CA LEU A 198 -8.85 11.74 3.73
C LEU A 198 -7.49 12.37 4.07
N LYS A 199 -6.49 11.54 4.36
CA LYS A 199 -5.11 11.95 4.62
C LYS A 199 -4.14 10.99 3.96
N THR A 200 -3.13 11.55 3.31
CA THR A 200 -2.00 10.82 2.73
C THR A 200 -0.70 11.35 3.31
N VAL A 201 0.11 10.45 3.86
CA VAL A 201 1.45 10.73 4.40
C VAL A 201 2.46 9.96 3.57
N VAL A 202 3.46 10.66 3.05
CA VAL A 202 4.58 10.08 2.30
C VAL A 202 5.88 10.65 2.85
N LYS A 203 6.68 9.83 3.52
CA LYS A 203 7.89 10.30 4.22
C LYS A 203 9.11 9.46 3.97
N ASN A 204 10.25 10.13 3.78
CA ASN A 204 11.55 9.47 3.62
C ASN A 204 11.54 8.38 2.53
N CYS A 205 10.72 8.56 1.50
CA CYS A 205 10.59 7.64 0.37
C CYS A 205 11.51 8.06 -0.77
N THR A 206 11.88 7.09 -1.61
CA THR A 206 12.57 7.33 -2.88
C THR A 206 11.64 6.90 -4.00
N ILE A 207 11.18 7.84 -4.82
CA ILE A 207 10.16 7.63 -5.85
C ILE A 207 10.74 8.03 -7.21
N GLU A 208 11.25 7.04 -7.94
CA GLU A 208 12.01 7.25 -9.16
C GLU A 208 11.36 6.53 -10.35
N ASP A 209 11.28 7.21 -11.49
CA ASP A 209 10.89 6.55 -12.74
C ASP A 209 12.05 5.72 -13.29
N GLY A 210 13.28 6.19 -13.10
CA GLY A 210 14.46 5.57 -13.71
C GLY A 210 14.49 5.79 -15.23
N PRO A 211 15.40 5.11 -15.94
CA PRO A 211 15.61 5.33 -17.38
C PRO A 211 14.44 4.82 -18.25
N ASP A 212 13.69 3.85 -17.73
CA ASP A 212 12.69 3.10 -18.49
C ASP A 212 11.26 3.29 -18.00
N GLY A 213 11.06 3.79 -16.78
CA GLY A 213 9.75 3.96 -16.18
C GLY A 213 8.88 4.96 -16.94
N THR A 214 7.61 4.60 -17.06
CA THR A 214 6.61 5.32 -17.86
C THR A 214 5.44 5.80 -16.99
N SER A 215 5.66 5.96 -15.68
CA SER A 215 4.66 6.51 -14.75
C SER A 215 4.15 7.89 -15.18
N SER A 216 2.95 8.25 -14.73
CA SER A 216 2.38 9.59 -14.88
C SER A 216 2.78 10.45 -13.67
N TYR A 217 1.96 10.61 -12.63
CA TYR A 217 2.39 11.33 -11.42
C TYR A 217 3.13 10.40 -10.44
N GLN A 218 4.13 10.93 -9.74
CA GLN A 218 4.70 10.24 -8.58
C GLN A 218 3.71 10.19 -7.42
N ILE A 219 2.97 11.28 -7.18
CA ILE A 219 1.86 11.32 -6.22
C ILE A 219 0.65 11.97 -6.87
N ASP A 220 -0.46 11.25 -6.88
CA ASP A 220 -1.76 11.74 -7.30
C ASP A 220 -2.76 11.68 -6.12
N ILE A 221 -3.31 12.84 -5.77
CA ILE A 221 -4.36 13.03 -4.77
C ILE A 221 -5.62 13.55 -5.51
N PRO A 222 -6.24 12.71 -6.36
CA PRO A 222 -7.13 13.19 -7.41
C PRO A 222 -8.42 13.82 -6.88
N SER A 223 -8.89 13.39 -5.71
CA SER A 223 -10.13 13.85 -5.09
C SER A 223 -9.94 14.96 -4.05
N GLY A 224 -8.72 15.49 -3.92
CA GLY A 224 -8.30 16.23 -2.73
C GLY A 224 -8.07 15.29 -1.54
N GLY A 225 -8.02 15.84 -0.34
CA GLY A 225 -7.54 15.15 0.86
C GLY A 225 -6.23 15.77 1.35
N SER A 226 -5.96 15.65 2.64
CA SER A 226 -4.74 16.22 3.22
C SER A 226 -3.50 15.48 2.72
N LEU A 227 -2.42 16.21 2.44
CA LEU A 227 -1.14 15.65 2.00
C LEU A 227 -0.01 16.14 2.91
N ILE A 228 0.79 15.20 3.40
CA ILE A 228 2.10 15.45 4.02
C ILE A 228 3.16 14.68 3.22
N ALA A 229 3.99 15.39 2.48
CA ALA A 229 5.13 14.83 1.74
C ALA A 229 6.44 15.42 2.29
N ASP A 230 7.17 14.67 3.11
CA ASP A 230 8.35 15.16 3.82
C ASP A 230 9.60 14.28 3.65
N GLY A 231 10.74 14.90 3.34
CA GLY A 231 12.02 14.20 3.27
C GLY A 231 12.17 13.19 2.12
N ASN A 232 11.33 13.28 1.08
CA ASN A 232 11.35 12.33 -0.03
C ASN A 232 12.34 12.72 -1.13
N THR A 233 12.79 11.74 -1.90
CA THR A 233 13.47 11.95 -3.17
C THR A 233 12.54 11.56 -4.31
N PHE A 234 12.30 12.47 -5.24
CA PHE A 234 11.55 12.25 -6.46
C PHE A 234 12.48 12.32 -7.66
N GLU A 235 12.32 11.40 -8.61
CA GLU A 235 12.95 11.49 -9.92
C GLU A 235 11.89 11.38 -11.01
N LYS A 236 11.88 12.38 -11.91
CA LYS A 236 11.04 12.39 -13.10
C LYS A 236 11.84 11.93 -14.29
N GLY A 237 11.49 10.75 -14.81
CA GLY A 237 12.29 10.05 -15.80
C GLY A 237 12.10 10.55 -17.24
N PRO A 238 13.02 10.21 -18.16
CA PRO A 238 12.92 10.55 -19.58
C PRO A 238 11.73 9.91 -20.29
N LYS A 239 11.18 8.79 -19.78
CA LYS A 239 10.09 8.03 -20.42
C LYS A 239 8.71 8.19 -19.79
N SER A 240 8.58 8.78 -18.61
CA SER A 240 7.73 9.97 -18.50
C SER A 240 6.33 9.95 -19.11
N GLY A 241 5.39 9.05 -18.78
CA GLY A 241 4.04 9.08 -19.37
C GLY A 241 3.33 10.45 -19.24
N ASN A 242 3.55 11.12 -18.09
CA ASN A 242 3.25 12.54 -17.92
C ASN A 242 4.51 13.25 -17.44
N HIS A 243 5.14 14.07 -18.29
CA HIS A 243 6.34 14.82 -17.92
C HIS A 243 6.05 16.08 -17.09
N GLY A 244 4.83 16.60 -17.12
CA GLY A 244 4.54 17.97 -16.71
C GLY A 244 4.33 18.17 -15.22
N THR A 245 4.16 17.12 -14.41
CA THR A 245 3.87 17.26 -12.98
C THR A 245 4.39 16.07 -12.16
N VAL A 246 4.91 16.36 -10.96
CA VAL A 246 5.36 15.34 -9.99
C VAL A 246 4.23 14.97 -9.02
N ILE A 247 3.64 15.99 -8.37
CA ILE A 247 2.55 15.85 -7.41
C ILE A 247 1.32 16.61 -7.94
N SER A 248 0.20 15.91 -8.11
CA SER A 248 -1.09 16.51 -8.52
C SER A 248 -2.12 16.35 -7.40
N ILE A 249 -2.86 17.43 -7.10
CA ILE A 249 -3.86 17.46 -6.04
C ILE A 249 -5.17 18.07 -6.56
N GLY A 250 -6.26 17.31 -6.44
CA GLY A 250 -7.63 17.72 -6.77
C GLY A 250 -8.01 17.65 -8.25
N GLU A 251 -7.22 16.96 -9.09
CA GLU A 251 -7.35 16.99 -10.55
C GLU A 251 -8.59 16.30 -11.13
N GLU A 252 -9.14 15.30 -10.44
CA GLU A 252 -10.41 14.67 -10.82
C GLU A 252 -11.64 15.29 -10.12
N GLY A 253 -11.44 16.37 -9.35
CA GLY A 253 -12.48 17.08 -8.63
C GLY A 253 -12.40 16.92 -7.11
N VAL A 254 -12.42 18.05 -6.41
CA VAL A 254 -12.27 18.12 -4.95
C VAL A 254 -13.56 17.66 -4.27
N SER A 255 -13.55 16.44 -3.75
CA SER A 255 -14.66 15.81 -3.03
C SER A 255 -14.29 15.40 -1.60
N GLN A 256 -13.00 15.38 -1.26
CA GLN A 256 -12.50 15.18 0.10
C GLN A 256 -12.15 16.51 0.78
N PRO A 257 -12.43 16.66 2.08
CA PRO A 257 -11.88 17.77 2.88
C PRO A 257 -10.36 17.79 2.75
N THR A 258 -9.83 18.97 2.43
CA THR A 258 -8.39 19.19 2.25
C THR A 258 -7.93 20.16 3.31
N ASP A 259 -7.60 19.69 4.50
CA ASP A 259 -7.28 20.57 5.64
C ASP A 259 -5.84 21.04 5.60
N THR A 260 -4.93 20.21 5.08
CA THR A 260 -3.48 20.48 5.13
C THR A 260 -2.79 19.96 3.88
N ILE A 261 -1.96 20.80 3.26
CA ILE A 261 -1.03 20.40 2.20
C ILE A 261 0.36 20.90 2.60
N GLU A 262 1.22 19.99 3.03
CA GLU A 262 2.61 20.26 3.40
C GLU A 262 3.56 19.40 2.57
N VAL A 263 4.45 20.06 1.83
CA VAL A 263 5.44 19.39 0.97
C VAL A 263 6.81 19.96 1.31
N LYS A 264 7.54 19.28 2.20
CA LYS A 264 8.73 19.83 2.86
C LYS A 264 9.97 18.96 2.68
N ASN A 265 11.14 19.61 2.64
CA ASN A 265 12.45 18.94 2.69
C ASN A 265 12.66 17.85 1.62
N ASN A 266 11.97 17.94 0.48
CA ASN A 266 12.09 16.94 -0.59
C ASN A 266 13.20 17.32 -1.57
N THR A 267 13.81 16.33 -2.20
CA THR A 267 14.67 16.50 -3.38
C THR A 267 13.92 16.08 -4.63
N VAL A 268 13.92 16.92 -5.66
CA VAL A 268 13.32 16.61 -6.96
C VAL A 268 14.40 16.65 -8.02
N ILE A 269 14.52 15.54 -8.75
CA ILE A 269 15.45 15.37 -9.87
C ILE A 269 14.61 15.27 -11.14
N ASP A 270 14.68 16.26 -12.01
CA ASP A 270 13.97 16.23 -13.29
C ASP A 270 14.92 15.83 -14.41
N ASN A 271 14.85 14.57 -14.85
CA ASN A 271 15.58 14.03 -15.99
C ASN A 271 14.69 13.89 -17.23
N SER A 272 13.47 14.42 -17.20
CA SER A 272 12.48 14.24 -18.27
C SER A 272 12.85 14.95 -19.57
N GLY A 273 13.62 16.03 -19.47
CA GLY A 273 13.92 16.93 -20.58
C GLY A 273 12.82 17.96 -20.88
N PHE A 274 11.76 18.02 -20.06
CA PHE A 274 10.63 18.94 -20.22
C PHE A 274 10.50 19.89 -19.02
N PRO A 275 9.78 21.02 -19.15
CA PRO A 275 9.37 21.80 -18.00
C PRO A 275 8.40 21.01 -17.12
N THR A 276 8.72 20.92 -15.83
CA THR A 276 7.98 20.10 -14.87
C THR A 276 7.45 20.97 -13.72
N VAL A 277 6.22 20.73 -13.28
CA VAL A 277 5.68 21.32 -12.05
C VAL A 277 5.91 20.36 -10.90
N PHE A 278 6.50 20.81 -9.79
CA PHE A 278 6.66 19.94 -8.64
C PHE A 278 5.31 19.67 -7.96
N VAL A 279 4.58 20.73 -7.57
CA VAL A 279 3.22 20.59 -7.01
C VAL A 279 2.23 21.37 -7.86
N ARG A 280 1.22 20.67 -8.38
CA ARG A 280 0.03 21.27 -8.99
C ARG A 280 -1.15 21.12 -8.05
N ASN A 281 -1.57 22.23 -7.45
CA ASN A 281 -2.67 22.28 -6.50
C ASN A 281 -3.90 22.94 -7.13
N ILE A 282 -4.98 22.17 -7.30
CA ILE A 282 -6.25 22.68 -7.84
C ILE A 282 -7.25 22.99 -6.72
N THR A 283 -6.92 22.59 -5.48
CA THR A 283 -7.76 22.87 -4.31
C THR A 283 -7.66 24.35 -3.92
N ALA A 284 -8.66 24.83 -3.17
CA ALA A 284 -8.61 26.15 -2.54
C ALA A 284 -7.75 26.19 -1.26
N THR A 285 -7.25 25.03 -0.81
CA THR A 285 -6.42 24.93 0.39
C THR A 285 -4.99 25.32 0.01
N PRO A 286 -4.38 26.33 0.67
CA PRO A 286 -3.03 26.75 0.34
C PRO A 286 -2.01 25.64 0.61
N ALA A 287 -1.19 25.30 -0.39
CA ALA A 287 -0.05 24.41 -0.23
C ALA A 287 1.15 25.11 0.40
N LEU A 288 1.79 24.46 1.37
CA LEU A 288 3.05 24.91 1.94
C LEU A 288 4.21 24.07 1.41
N LEU A 289 5.02 24.65 0.53
CA LEU A 289 6.27 24.09 0.08
C LEU A 289 7.43 24.77 0.83
N ALA A 290 8.24 24.00 1.57
CA ALA A 290 9.37 24.56 2.31
C ALA A 290 10.61 23.66 2.26
N GLY A 291 11.78 24.24 1.97
CA GLY A 291 13.06 23.50 2.05
C GLY A 291 13.24 22.43 0.97
N ASN A 292 12.47 22.50 -0.13
CA ASN A 292 12.61 21.57 -1.24
C ASN A 292 13.79 21.96 -2.15
N THR A 293 14.52 20.97 -2.63
CA THR A 293 15.67 21.15 -3.53
C THR A 293 15.35 20.61 -4.93
N PHE A 294 15.66 21.38 -5.96
CA PHE A 294 15.40 21.02 -7.36
C PHE A 294 16.72 20.85 -8.12
N LYS A 295 16.86 19.74 -8.85
CA LYS A 295 18.03 19.39 -9.67
C LYS A 295 17.56 18.95 -11.07
N GLY A 296 18.42 19.14 -12.08
CA GLY A 296 18.12 18.74 -13.45
C GLY A 296 17.34 19.81 -14.21
N GLY A 297 16.27 19.40 -14.90
CA GLY A 297 15.41 20.20 -15.75
C GLY A 297 14.76 21.43 -15.09
N LYS A 298 13.91 22.11 -15.85
CA LYS A 298 13.24 23.33 -15.37
C LYS A 298 12.02 22.96 -14.51
N VAL A 299 12.20 22.99 -13.20
CA VAL A 299 11.12 22.73 -12.24
C VAL A 299 10.47 24.04 -11.77
N THR A 300 9.14 24.12 -11.92
CA THR A 300 8.31 25.14 -11.28
C THR A 300 7.83 24.60 -9.94
N PRO A 301 8.17 25.21 -8.79
CA PRO A 301 7.86 24.62 -7.48
C PRO A 301 6.35 24.41 -7.25
N LEU A 302 5.53 25.41 -7.56
CA LEU A 302 4.09 25.39 -7.27
C LEU A 302 3.30 26.05 -8.40
N VAL A 303 2.20 25.41 -8.79
CA VAL A 303 1.11 26.01 -9.56
C VAL A 303 -0.19 25.80 -8.77
N GLY A 304 -0.88 26.88 -8.44
CA GLY A 304 -2.09 26.87 -7.62
C GLY A 304 -1.96 27.63 -6.31
N ASP A 305 -2.93 27.48 -5.42
CA ASP A 305 -2.96 28.19 -4.13
C ASP A 305 -1.86 27.68 -3.19
N GLY A 306 -1.10 28.61 -2.61
CA GLY A 306 -0.04 28.28 -1.66
C GLY A 306 1.19 29.18 -1.73
N SER A 307 2.28 28.71 -1.14
CA SER A 307 3.58 29.37 -1.15
C SER A 307 4.72 28.35 -1.24
N ALA A 308 5.79 28.73 -1.92
CA ALA A 308 7.04 27.97 -1.97
C ALA A 308 8.18 28.84 -1.43
N ARG A 309 8.92 28.33 -0.44
CA ARG A 309 10.02 29.03 0.23
C ARG A 309 11.20 28.14 0.59
#